data_AF-A0A1H7U1Z0-F1
#
_entry.id   AF-A0A1H7U1Z0-F1
#
_cell.length_a   1.000
_cell.length_b   1.000
_cell.length_c   1.000
_cell.angle_alpha   90.00
_cell.angle_beta   90.00
_cell.angle_gamma   90.00
#
_symmetry.space_group_name_H-M   'P 1'
#
loop_
_entity.id
_entity.type
_entity.pdbx_description
1 polymer ?
#
loop_
_entity_poly.entity_id
_entity_poly.type
_entity_poly.pdbx_seq_one_letter_code
_entity_poly.pdbx_strand_id
1 'polypeptide(L)' 'MIPPSNPPEPAGAPPRRPELDDAPPLLGSWRNIYLFVLGVLALLIALFWALTRAYA' A
#
# COMPACT_ATOMS: atom_id res chain seq x y z
N MET A 1 -45.22 11.07 21.33
CA MET A 1 -44.21 11.53 20.36
C MET A 1 -43.34 10.33 20.03
N ILE A 2 -43.38 9.84 18.80
CA ILE A 2 -42.62 8.65 18.36
C ILE A 2 -41.26 9.16 17.83
N PRO A 3 -40.11 8.65 18.31
CA PRO A 3 -38.81 9.01 17.77
C PRO A 3 -38.68 8.53 16.32
N PRO A 4 -37.99 9.28 15.43
CA PRO A 4 -37.80 8.86 14.04
C PRO A 4 -36.98 7.57 13.99
N SER A 5 -37.56 6.52 13.41
CA SER A 5 -36.85 5.26 13.12
C SER A 5 -35.88 5.49 11.98
N ASN A 6 -34.58 5.56 12.29
CA ASN A 6 -33.51 5.54 11.28
C ASN A 6 -33.69 4.31 10.36
N PRO A 7 -33.42 4.45 9.05
CA PRO A 7 -33.43 3.32 8.12
C PRO A 7 -32.46 2.22 8.60
N PRO A 8 -32.78 0.93 8.40
CA PRO A 8 -31.88 -0.15 8.76
C PRO A 8 -30.58 0.01 7.97
N GLU A 9 -29.49 0.25 8.69
CA GLU A 9 -28.14 0.21 8.15
C GLU A 9 -27.94 -1.12 7.42
N PRO A 10 -27.42 -1.14 6.18
CA PRO A 10 -27.26 -2.39 5.43
C PRO A 10 -26.35 -3.35 6.21
N ALA A 11 -26.96 -4.40 6.78
CA ALA A 11 -26.29 -5.46 7.49
C ALA A 11 -25.39 -6.24 6.51
N GLY A 12 -24.10 -5.90 6.44
CA GLY A 12 -23.14 -6.70 5.70
C GLY A 12 -21.88 -6.02 5.17
N ALA A 13 -21.71 -4.71 5.28
CA ALA A 13 -20.42 -4.11 4.99
C ALA A 13 -19.49 -4.30 6.19
N PRO A 14 -18.35 -5.01 6.07
CA PRO A 14 -17.37 -5.05 7.15
C PRO A 14 -16.96 -3.59 7.48
N PRO A 15 -16.74 -3.26 8.78
CA PRO A 15 -16.32 -1.92 9.15
C PRO A 15 -15.06 -1.57 8.35
N ARG A 16 -15.10 -0.45 7.61
CA ARG A 16 -13.88 0.13 7.00
C ARG A 16 -12.90 0.35 8.14
N ARG A 17 -11.80 -0.41 8.16
CA ARG A 17 -10.75 -0.33 9.18
C ARG A 17 -9.78 0.78 8.78
N PRO A 18 -9.95 2.01 9.29
CA PRO A 18 -9.17 3.16 8.84
C PRO A 18 -7.69 3.01 9.23
N GLU A 19 -7.42 2.21 10.26
CA GLU A 19 -6.07 1.86 10.72
C GLU A 19 -5.25 1.02 9.73
N LEU A 20 -5.86 0.45 8.69
CA LEU A 20 -5.12 -0.14 7.56
C LEU A 20 -4.84 0.87 6.43
N ASP A 21 -5.60 1.97 6.36
CA ASP A 21 -5.44 3.05 5.38
C ASP A 21 -4.44 4.12 5.85
N ASP A 22 -3.95 4.03 7.09
CA ASP A 22 -2.99 4.97 7.66
C ASP A 22 -1.65 4.85 6.91
N ALA A 23 -1.29 5.88 6.17
CA ALA A 23 -0.12 5.86 5.32
C ALA A 23 1.15 6.01 6.19
N PRO A 24 2.15 5.13 6.05
CA PRO A 24 3.36 5.16 6.86
C PRO A 24 4.12 6.49 6.68
N PRO A 25 4.63 7.09 7.77
CA PRO A 25 5.06 8.48 7.82
C PRO A 25 6.34 8.78 7.01
N LEU A 26 7.07 7.76 6.56
CA LEU A 26 8.39 7.93 5.96
C LEU A 26 8.35 8.44 4.51
N LEU A 27 7.33 8.06 3.73
CA LEU A 27 7.18 8.48 2.32
C LEU A 27 5.79 9.03 2.00
N GLY A 28 4.95 9.26 3.02
CA GLY A 28 3.62 9.87 2.92
C GLY A 28 2.54 9.01 2.24
N SER A 29 2.89 8.02 1.43
CA SER A 29 1.95 7.09 0.80
C SER A 29 2.58 5.72 0.58
N TRP A 30 1.78 4.65 0.75
CA TRP A 30 2.15 3.28 0.40
C TRP A 30 2.65 3.15 -1.04
N ARG A 31 2.09 3.94 -1.96
CA ARG A 31 2.54 3.97 -3.36
C ARG A 31 4.02 4.32 -3.49
N ASN A 32 4.50 5.27 -2.69
CA ASN A 32 5.89 5.72 -2.76
C ASN A 32 6.85 4.65 -2.22
N ILE A 33 6.44 3.91 -1.20
CA ILE A 33 7.20 2.74 -0.71
C ILE A 33 7.27 1.68 -1.79
N TYR A 34 6.14 1.35 -2.44
CA TYR A 34 6.16 0.36 -3.53
C TYR A 34 7.08 0.79 -4.67
N LEU A 35 7.03 2.06 -5.09
CA LEU A 35 7.93 2.59 -6.11
C LEU A 35 9.40 2.54 -5.69
N PHE A 36 9.69 2.87 -4.43
CA PHE A 36 11.04 2.80 -3.89
C PHE A 36 11.57 1.37 -3.89
N VAL A 37 10.81 0.42 -3.36
CA VAL A 37 11.17 -1.01 -3.33
C VAL A 37 11.37 -1.54 -4.75
N LEU A 38 10.46 -1.21 -5.67
CA LEU A 38 10.56 -1.62 -7.08
C LEU A 38 11.81 -1.03 -7.75
N GLY A 39 12.14 0.23 -7.46
CA GLY A 39 13.33 0.90 -7.96
C GLY A 39 14.63 0.28 -7.45
N VAL A 40 14.71 -0.01 -6.14
CA VAL A 40 15.87 -0.69 -5.53
C VAL A 40 16.03 -2.09 -6.12
N LEU A 41 14.94 -2.83 -6.30
CA LEU A 41 14.96 -4.15 -6.93
C LEU A 41 15.50 -4.08 -8.37
N ALA A 42 14.98 -3.15 -9.19
CA ALA A 42 15.44 -2.97 -10.56
C ALA A 42 16.93 -2.58 -10.62
N LEU A 43 17.38 -1.72 -9.70
CA LEU A 43 18.79 -1.33 -9.58
C LEU A 43 19.68 -2.52 -9.22
N LEU A 44 19.27 -3.36 -8.27
CA LEU A 44 20.00 -4.57 -7.90
C LEU A 44 20.10 -5.54 -9.07
N ILE A 45 19.00 -5.76 -9.80
CA ILE A 45 18.99 -6.60 -11.00
C ILE A 45 19.98 -6.06 -12.03
N ALA A 46 19.94 -4.75 -12.32
CA ALA A 46 20.85 -4.13 -13.28
C ALA A 46 22.32 -4.22 -12.83
N LEU A 47 22.58 -4.02 -11.54
CA LEU A 47 23.92 -4.14 -10.95
C LEU A 47 24.45 -5.58 -11.09
N PHE A 48 23.69 -6.57 -10.68
CA PHE A 48 24.11 -7.97 -10.79
C PHE A 48 24.25 -8.40 -12.24
N TRP A 49 23.35 -7.96 -13.13
CA TRP A 49 23.47 -8.21 -14.56
C TRP A 49 24.77 -7.64 -15.13
N ALA A 50 25.12 -6.40 -14.78
CA ALA A 50 26.35 -5.76 -15.23
C ALA A 50 27.59 -6.48 -14.68
N LEU A 51 27.58 -6.89 -13.42
CA LEU A 51 28.65 -7.68 -12.82
C LEU A 51 28.81 -9.04 -13.51
N THR A 52 27.72 -9.78 -13.72
CA THR A 52 27.74 -11.04 -14.48
C THR A 52 28.30 -10.81 -15.87
N ARG A 53 27.91 -9.73 -16.56
CA ARG A 53 28.42 -9.43 -17.90
C ARG A 53 29.90 -9.05 -17.92
N ALA A 54 30.43 -8.46 -16.84
CA ALA A 54 31.81 -8.01 -16.75
C ALA A 54 32.79 -9.13 -16.34
N TYR A 55 32.33 -10.11 -15.57
CA TYR A 55 33.19 -11.12 -14.94
C TYR A 55 32.88 -12.58 -15.31
N ALA A 56 31.78 -12.85 -16.04
CA ALA A 56 31.52 -14.15 -16.67
C ALA A 56 31.85 -14.09 -18.18
#